data_AF-A0A7V2G5U1-F1
#
_entry.id   AF-A0A7V2G5U1-F1
#
_cell.length_a   1.000
_cell.length_b   1.000
_cell.length_c   1.000
_cell.angle_alpha   90.00
_cell.angle_beta   90.00
_cell.angle_gamma   90.00
#
_symmetry.space_group_name_H-M   'P 1'
#
loop_
_entity.id
_entity.type
_entity.pdbx_description
1 polymer ?
#
loop_
_entity_poly.entity_id
_entity_poly.type
_entity_poly.pdbx_seq_one_letter_code
_entity_poly.pdbx_strand_id
1 'polypeptide(L)'
;MKALLTPAACLLVATALAQGQSLTWNGSSSDWDINTTPNWSGDAPVYTDGANVTFSTAGLTAVTIAAGGVGPGSTTFAGNAQNFTFTGDGITAGSLTVEGGTQTFNNAANTYAGATTVENGTLVIGAASGMTATTATVNAGGTLAWTGSANNTRYGDGNALTLNGGTLSMAHVTAGQAILETIGNLNYSGGSRVLFDRTGTNADSQLVLQANPNRVGRGVLTLSLNSPTTLGTAANTRQWVTATGTAPAVTNGMVAPHHILLDTVSYNATFLTYGNTAVVGGRPTTSFTQVSYTNAAAAGAMNTAGTTGNGTETWSVAAASNTSGDVGPGSLLVQGDTKNLYALRTSRSLSSAGTMITLNSGGLILQTNTGVSGSPGLTLGANISWVLSTGVEGVFYVSGNASGNSIHTIAGSIAGDNGLTIDGPATLSLAGNNTYRGDTTVHSAFTLAQTGSLLFQHDSGALNKITGAGNVTLNGTFKLSLSNAIPEGNHLLVDVDTLTESFGNGFSFGFDGGATFSQNATVWTGASGGTSYSFDESTGILSVSIPEPTGLVPLLTGLAFLSTRRRQGSAKSLR
;
A
#
# COMPACT_ATOMS: atom_id res chain seq x y z
N MET A 1 14.58 13.71 -81.41
CA MET A 1 14.37 13.61 -79.95
C MET A 1 12.94 14.00 -79.63
N LYS A 2 12.06 13.02 -79.41
CA LYS A 2 10.71 13.23 -78.85
C LYS A 2 10.39 11.97 -78.06
N ALA A 3 10.80 11.95 -76.80
CA ALA A 3 10.65 10.79 -75.92
C ALA A 3 9.18 10.71 -75.47
N LEU A 4 8.54 9.59 -75.77
CA LEU A 4 7.28 9.18 -75.15
C LEU A 4 7.57 8.80 -73.69
N LEU A 5 6.94 9.48 -72.75
CA LEU A 5 6.78 9.01 -71.37
C LEU A 5 5.41 8.35 -71.24
N THR A 6 5.40 7.03 -71.04
CA THR A 6 4.24 6.29 -70.51
C THR A 6 4.30 6.33 -68.98
N PRO A 7 3.21 6.70 -68.28
CA PRO A 7 3.17 6.61 -66.83
C PRO A 7 3.00 5.15 -66.40
N ALA A 8 3.94 4.66 -65.59
CA ALA A 8 3.80 3.40 -64.88
C ALA A 8 2.63 3.54 -63.88
N ALA A 9 1.57 2.77 -64.09
CA ALA A 9 0.55 2.56 -63.08
C ALA A 9 1.22 1.84 -61.89
N CYS A 10 1.52 2.61 -60.84
CA CYS A 10 1.90 2.06 -59.55
C CYS A 10 0.66 1.36 -58.99
N LEU A 11 0.61 0.03 -59.14
CA LEU A 11 -0.37 -0.81 -58.49
C LEU A 11 -0.09 -0.76 -56.98
N LEU A 12 -0.74 0.18 -56.31
CA LEU A 12 -0.80 0.22 -54.86
C LEU A 12 -1.68 -0.96 -54.43
N VAL A 13 -1.06 -2.12 -54.20
CA VAL A 13 -1.67 -3.18 -53.40
C VAL A 13 -1.75 -2.61 -51.99
N ALA A 14 -2.84 -1.90 -51.71
CA ALA A 14 -3.29 -1.74 -50.34
C ALA A 14 -3.60 -3.15 -49.85
N THR A 15 -2.63 -3.79 -49.18
CA THR A 15 -2.94 -4.87 -48.25
C THR A 15 -3.85 -4.25 -47.20
N ALA A 16 -5.16 -4.27 -47.46
CA ALA A 16 -6.13 -4.14 -46.40
C ALA A 16 -5.68 -5.10 -45.31
N LEU A 17 -5.35 -4.59 -44.13
CA LEU A 17 -5.18 -5.42 -42.95
C LEU A 17 -6.48 -6.20 -42.85
N ALA A 18 -6.47 -7.46 -43.26
CA ALA A 18 -7.63 -8.32 -43.16
C ALA A 18 -8.00 -8.32 -41.68
N GLN A 19 -9.13 -7.72 -41.33
CA GLN A 19 -9.64 -7.83 -39.98
C GLN A 19 -9.79 -9.32 -39.70
N GLY A 20 -9.13 -9.81 -38.66
CA GLY A 20 -9.21 -11.23 -38.28
C GLY A 20 -10.67 -11.62 -38.10
N GLN A 21 -11.08 -12.72 -38.73
CA GLN A 21 -12.46 -13.24 -38.63
C GLN A 21 -12.89 -13.31 -37.17
N SER A 22 -14.12 -12.91 -36.87
CA SER A 22 -14.70 -13.03 -35.53
C SER A 22 -15.45 -14.34 -35.41
N LEU A 23 -14.90 -15.26 -34.64
CA LEU A 23 -15.44 -16.60 -34.45
C LEU A 23 -15.86 -16.80 -33.00
N THR A 24 -17.00 -17.44 -32.79
CA THR A 24 -17.50 -17.83 -31.47
C THR A 24 -17.60 -19.35 -31.39
N TRP A 25 -16.97 -19.93 -30.38
CA TRP A 25 -17.02 -21.36 -30.10
C TRP A 25 -18.47 -21.80 -29.92
N ASN A 26 -18.91 -22.82 -30.68
CA ASN A 26 -20.24 -23.40 -30.53
C ASN A 26 -20.20 -24.80 -29.90
N GLY A 27 -19.01 -25.39 -29.75
CA GLY A 27 -18.77 -26.65 -29.07
C GLY A 27 -19.47 -27.87 -29.66
N SER A 28 -19.75 -27.89 -30.97
CA SER A 28 -20.27 -29.08 -31.68
C SER A 28 -19.27 -30.25 -31.71
N SER A 29 -17.98 -29.98 -31.51
CA SER A 29 -16.88 -30.93 -31.33
C SER A 29 -15.88 -30.36 -30.32
N SER A 30 -15.04 -31.22 -29.70
CA SER A 30 -13.96 -30.81 -28.80
C SER A 30 -12.74 -30.22 -29.51
N ASP A 31 -12.60 -30.40 -30.82
CA ASP A 31 -11.32 -30.16 -31.50
C ASP A 31 -11.15 -28.71 -31.93
N TRP A 32 -10.17 -28.00 -31.38
CA TRP A 32 -9.73 -26.73 -31.95
C TRP A 32 -8.65 -27.00 -32.99
N ASP A 33 -9.09 -27.07 -34.24
CA ASP A 33 -8.27 -27.40 -35.41
C ASP A 33 -8.41 -26.38 -36.55
N ILE A 34 -7.51 -26.46 -37.53
CA ILE A 34 -7.40 -25.48 -38.62
C ILE A 34 -8.09 -26.01 -39.86
N ASN A 35 -9.11 -25.29 -40.36
CA ASN A 35 -9.82 -25.54 -41.62
C ASN A 35 -10.54 -26.90 -41.73
N THR A 36 -10.79 -27.61 -40.62
CA THR A 36 -11.36 -28.96 -40.66
C THR A 36 -12.71 -29.08 -39.96
N THR A 37 -12.82 -28.77 -38.67
CA THR A 37 -14.02 -29.10 -37.89
C THR A 37 -15.02 -27.94 -37.82
N PRO A 38 -16.30 -28.13 -38.20
CA PRO A 38 -17.34 -27.10 -38.12
C PRO A 38 -17.88 -26.84 -36.69
N ASN A 39 -17.04 -26.33 -35.79
CA ASN A 39 -17.38 -26.03 -34.39
C ASN A 39 -17.26 -24.54 -34.00
N TRP A 40 -17.28 -23.69 -35.00
CA TRP A 40 -17.33 -22.24 -34.84
C TRP A 40 -18.62 -21.66 -35.43
N SER A 41 -18.97 -20.49 -34.93
CA SER A 41 -20.06 -19.64 -35.44
C SER A 41 -19.54 -18.22 -35.63
N GLY A 42 -20.28 -17.37 -36.34
CA GLY A 42 -19.83 -16.03 -36.73
C GLY A 42 -19.44 -15.99 -38.19
N ASP A 43 -18.26 -15.47 -38.50
CA ASP A 43 -17.83 -15.22 -39.88
C ASP A 43 -17.56 -16.50 -40.69
N ALA A 44 -17.21 -17.60 -40.02
CA ALA A 44 -17.00 -18.90 -40.63
C ALA A 44 -17.40 -20.06 -39.69
N PRO A 45 -17.75 -21.24 -40.24
CA PRO A 45 -18.07 -22.41 -39.41
C PRO A 45 -16.83 -23.15 -38.90
N VAL A 46 -15.66 -22.90 -39.48
CA VAL A 46 -14.36 -23.52 -39.15
C VAL A 46 -13.35 -22.46 -38.73
N TYR A 47 -12.36 -22.82 -37.93
CA TYR A 47 -11.30 -21.90 -37.51
C TYR A 47 -10.17 -21.79 -38.54
N THR A 48 -9.65 -20.58 -38.69
CA THR A 48 -8.43 -20.24 -39.45
C THR A 48 -7.51 -19.42 -38.57
N ASP A 49 -6.20 -19.62 -38.68
CA ASP A 49 -5.22 -18.79 -37.97
C ASP A 49 -5.38 -17.29 -38.29
N GLY A 50 -5.12 -16.47 -37.27
CA GLY A 50 -5.39 -15.04 -37.26
C GLY A 50 -6.84 -14.65 -36.94
N ALA A 51 -7.77 -15.61 -36.84
CA ALA A 51 -9.12 -15.33 -36.37
C ALA A 51 -9.13 -14.90 -34.89
N ASN A 52 -10.01 -13.95 -34.56
CA ASN A 52 -10.34 -13.57 -33.19
C ASN A 52 -11.40 -14.53 -32.67
N VAL A 53 -11.06 -15.32 -31.65
CA VAL A 53 -11.93 -16.36 -31.12
C VAL A 53 -12.52 -15.96 -29.77
N THR A 54 -13.80 -16.25 -29.61
CA THR A 54 -14.54 -16.03 -28.36
C THR A 54 -15.15 -17.34 -27.86
N PHE A 55 -14.83 -17.69 -26.63
CA PHE A 55 -15.47 -18.77 -25.87
C PHE A 55 -16.55 -18.14 -24.98
N SER A 56 -17.81 -18.23 -25.41
CA SER A 56 -18.96 -17.59 -24.75
C SER A 56 -20.26 -18.39 -24.79
N THR A 57 -20.30 -19.62 -25.30
CA THR A 57 -21.58 -20.37 -25.42
C THR A 57 -21.56 -21.70 -24.70
N ALA A 58 -22.76 -22.26 -24.48
CA ALA A 58 -22.94 -23.62 -23.99
C ALA A 58 -22.62 -24.61 -25.13
N GLY A 59 -21.54 -25.34 -24.96
CA GLY A 59 -21.09 -26.41 -25.84
C GLY A 59 -20.13 -27.32 -25.08
N LEU A 60 -19.39 -28.18 -25.78
CA LEU A 60 -18.32 -28.95 -25.14
C LEU A 60 -17.28 -27.99 -24.52
N THR A 61 -17.01 -28.17 -23.24
CA THR A 61 -16.07 -27.36 -22.45
C THR A 61 -14.68 -27.99 -22.35
N ALA A 62 -14.54 -29.25 -22.72
CA ALA A 62 -13.26 -29.90 -22.95
C ALA A 62 -12.84 -29.63 -24.40
N VAL A 63 -11.80 -28.81 -24.56
CA VAL A 63 -11.26 -28.39 -25.85
C VAL A 63 -9.89 -29.03 -26.05
N THR A 64 -9.69 -29.69 -27.19
CA THR A 64 -8.42 -30.32 -27.57
C THR A 64 -7.80 -29.51 -28.70
N ILE A 65 -6.64 -28.89 -28.44
CA ILE A 65 -5.88 -28.17 -29.46
C ILE A 65 -5.17 -29.19 -30.34
N ALA A 66 -5.45 -29.14 -31.64
CA ALA A 66 -4.92 -30.10 -32.60
C ALA A 66 -3.39 -30.03 -32.74
N ALA A 67 -2.81 -31.12 -33.25
CA ALA A 67 -1.37 -31.24 -33.46
C ALA A 67 -0.84 -30.12 -34.37
N GLY A 68 0.27 -29.50 -33.97
CA GLY A 68 0.83 -28.30 -34.61
C GLY A 68 0.41 -26.99 -33.96
N GLY A 69 -0.55 -27.01 -33.03
CA GLY A 69 -1.05 -25.83 -32.32
C GLY A 69 -1.97 -24.95 -33.16
N VAL A 70 -2.45 -23.87 -32.54
CA VAL A 70 -3.34 -22.87 -33.17
C VAL A 70 -2.82 -21.45 -32.91
N GLY A 71 -2.89 -20.58 -33.92
CA GLY A 71 -2.41 -19.20 -33.86
C GLY A 71 -3.53 -18.16 -34.04
N PRO A 72 -4.39 -17.93 -33.03
CA PRO A 72 -5.48 -16.95 -33.15
C PRO A 72 -4.94 -15.52 -33.15
N GLY A 73 -5.74 -14.58 -33.65
CA GLY A 73 -5.47 -13.14 -33.50
C GLY A 73 -5.70 -12.67 -32.06
N SER A 74 -6.74 -13.21 -31.42
CA SER A 74 -7.03 -13.05 -29.99
C SER A 74 -7.91 -14.20 -29.50
N THR A 75 -7.82 -14.51 -28.21
CA THR A 75 -8.66 -15.48 -27.52
C THR A 75 -9.35 -14.80 -26.35
N THR A 76 -10.68 -14.79 -26.35
CA THR A 76 -11.49 -14.18 -25.28
C THR A 76 -12.39 -15.22 -24.63
N PHE A 77 -12.33 -15.35 -23.31
CA PHE A 77 -13.30 -16.10 -22.51
C PHE A 77 -14.30 -15.12 -21.92
N ALA A 78 -15.49 -15.05 -22.52
CA ALA A 78 -16.49 -14.04 -22.16
C ALA A 78 -17.02 -14.26 -20.74
N GLY A 79 -17.53 -13.19 -20.12
CA GLY A 79 -17.88 -13.15 -18.69
C GLY A 79 -19.00 -14.07 -18.18
N ASN A 80 -19.50 -15.02 -18.98
CA ASN A 80 -20.63 -15.87 -18.64
C ASN A 80 -20.23 -17.22 -18.01
N ALA A 81 -19.54 -17.20 -16.86
CA ALA A 81 -19.43 -18.27 -15.86
C ALA A 81 -19.13 -19.73 -16.29
N GLN A 82 -18.81 -20.02 -17.56
CA GLN A 82 -18.46 -21.36 -18.03
C GLN A 82 -16.97 -21.64 -17.83
N ASN A 83 -16.66 -22.89 -17.50
CA ASN A 83 -15.29 -23.34 -17.25
C ASN A 83 -14.83 -24.21 -18.42
N PHE A 84 -13.78 -23.79 -19.13
CA PHE A 84 -13.18 -24.59 -20.19
C PHE A 84 -11.90 -25.29 -19.69
N THR A 85 -11.62 -26.46 -20.25
CA THR A 85 -10.37 -27.18 -20.05
C THR A 85 -9.72 -27.45 -21.40
N PHE A 86 -8.48 -27.00 -21.57
CA PHE A 86 -7.70 -27.14 -22.78
C PHE A 86 -6.65 -28.23 -22.63
N THR A 87 -6.59 -29.13 -23.61
CA THR A 87 -5.58 -30.20 -23.72
C THR A 87 -5.01 -30.23 -25.14
N GLY A 88 -4.06 -31.11 -25.43
CA GLY A 88 -3.40 -31.17 -26.75
C GLY A 88 -2.20 -30.23 -26.85
N ASP A 89 -1.97 -29.63 -28.02
CA ASP A 89 -0.84 -28.73 -28.29
C ASP A 89 -1.08 -27.27 -27.80
N GLY A 90 -0.14 -26.36 -28.06
CA GLY A 90 -0.13 -24.99 -27.56
C GLY A 90 -0.88 -23.97 -28.42
N ILE A 91 -1.30 -22.86 -27.81
CA ILE A 91 -1.64 -21.62 -28.51
C ILE A 91 -0.34 -20.87 -28.84
N THR A 92 -0.16 -20.48 -30.10
CA THR A 92 1.13 -19.98 -30.61
C THR A 92 1.13 -18.49 -30.98
N ALA A 93 -0.03 -17.84 -31.08
CA ALA A 93 -0.15 -16.43 -31.43
C ALA A 93 -1.34 -15.75 -30.72
N GLY A 94 -1.40 -14.42 -30.86
CA GLY A 94 -2.49 -13.60 -30.36
C GLY A 94 -2.37 -13.18 -28.90
N SER A 95 -3.44 -12.55 -28.41
CA SER A 95 -3.63 -12.16 -27.01
C SER A 95 -4.66 -13.05 -26.32
N LEU A 96 -4.67 -13.06 -24.98
CA LEU A 96 -5.61 -13.82 -24.17
C LEU A 96 -6.33 -12.90 -23.18
N THR A 97 -7.67 -12.94 -23.16
CA THR A 97 -8.50 -12.23 -22.19
C THR A 97 -9.46 -13.19 -21.49
N VAL A 98 -9.53 -13.13 -20.16
CA VAL A 98 -10.48 -13.89 -19.31
C VAL A 98 -11.39 -12.91 -18.58
N GLU A 99 -12.66 -12.89 -18.94
CA GLU A 99 -13.69 -12.02 -18.36
C GLU A 99 -14.59 -12.75 -17.35
N GLY A 100 -14.49 -14.10 -17.27
CA GLY A 100 -15.24 -14.89 -16.30
C GLY A 100 -14.95 -16.40 -16.39
N GLY A 101 -15.54 -17.14 -15.45
CA GLY A 101 -15.36 -18.60 -15.33
C GLY A 101 -13.94 -19.02 -14.93
N THR A 102 -13.69 -20.32 -14.92
CA THR A 102 -12.38 -20.92 -14.65
C THR A 102 -11.84 -21.62 -15.90
N GLN A 103 -10.78 -21.07 -16.49
CA GLN A 103 -10.18 -21.55 -17.73
C GLN A 103 -8.91 -22.32 -17.40
N THR A 104 -8.92 -23.63 -17.63
CA THR A 104 -7.83 -24.53 -17.25
C THR A 104 -7.02 -24.95 -18.46
N PHE A 105 -5.76 -24.52 -18.50
CA PHE A 105 -4.82 -24.90 -19.56
C PHE A 105 -3.97 -26.06 -19.06
N ASN A 106 -4.26 -27.26 -19.57
CA ASN A 106 -3.55 -28.51 -19.33
C ASN A 106 -2.98 -29.08 -20.64
N ASN A 107 -2.69 -28.20 -21.60
CA ASN A 107 -2.13 -28.49 -22.91
C ASN A 107 -0.59 -28.36 -22.91
N ALA A 108 0.05 -28.58 -24.06
CA ALA A 108 1.46 -28.24 -24.26
C ALA A 108 1.72 -26.75 -24.07
N ALA A 109 3.00 -26.35 -24.03
CA ALA A 109 3.41 -24.99 -23.72
C ALA A 109 2.78 -23.98 -24.68
N ASN A 110 2.19 -22.92 -24.12
CA ASN A 110 1.62 -21.83 -24.90
C ASN A 110 2.70 -20.78 -25.18
N THR A 111 2.95 -20.50 -26.46
CA THR A 111 4.10 -19.70 -26.92
C THR A 111 3.70 -18.35 -27.51
N TYR A 112 2.40 -18.01 -27.48
CA TYR A 112 1.95 -16.69 -27.90
C TYR A 112 2.65 -15.58 -27.12
N ALA A 113 2.91 -14.45 -27.78
CA ALA A 113 3.62 -13.30 -27.22
C ALA A 113 2.69 -12.11 -26.89
N GLY A 114 1.41 -12.16 -27.29
CA GLY A 114 0.45 -11.10 -26.99
C GLY A 114 0.08 -11.05 -25.51
N ALA A 115 -0.49 -9.92 -25.10
CA ALA A 115 -0.85 -9.68 -23.70
C ALA A 115 -1.85 -10.71 -23.17
N THR A 116 -1.72 -11.03 -21.89
CA THR A 116 -2.69 -11.82 -21.13
C THR A 116 -3.38 -10.91 -20.12
N THR A 117 -4.70 -10.90 -20.12
CA THR A 117 -5.51 -10.11 -19.19
C THR A 117 -6.54 -11.01 -18.52
N VAL A 118 -6.56 -10.99 -17.18
CA VAL A 118 -7.59 -11.65 -16.38
C VAL A 118 -8.39 -10.54 -15.71
N GLU A 119 -9.54 -10.21 -16.29
CA GLU A 119 -10.44 -9.17 -15.81
C GLU A 119 -11.24 -9.67 -14.61
N ASN A 120 -11.89 -10.82 -14.77
CA ASN A 120 -12.73 -11.46 -13.78
C ASN A 120 -12.71 -12.98 -14.03
N GLY A 121 -12.91 -13.80 -12.99
CA GLY A 121 -12.74 -15.26 -13.09
C GLY A 121 -11.31 -15.73 -12.85
N THR A 122 -10.99 -16.96 -13.29
CA THR A 122 -9.71 -17.64 -13.01
C THR A 122 -9.07 -18.21 -14.26
N LEU A 123 -7.80 -17.89 -14.52
CA LEU A 123 -6.96 -18.60 -15.48
C LEU A 123 -6.04 -19.56 -14.74
N VAL A 124 -6.20 -20.87 -14.95
CA VAL A 124 -5.37 -21.92 -14.35
C VAL A 124 -4.36 -22.42 -15.37
N ILE A 125 -3.06 -22.30 -15.07
CA ILE A 125 -1.97 -22.80 -15.90
C ILE A 125 -1.37 -24.07 -15.27
N GLY A 126 -1.46 -25.18 -16.01
CA GLY A 126 -0.84 -26.46 -15.67
C GLY A 126 0.67 -26.50 -15.98
N ALA A 127 1.37 -27.51 -15.44
CA ALA A 127 2.84 -27.62 -15.49
C ALA A 127 3.43 -27.59 -16.91
N ALA A 128 2.73 -28.21 -17.86
CA ALA A 128 3.18 -28.31 -19.25
C ALA A 128 2.81 -27.07 -20.09
N SER A 129 1.90 -26.21 -19.58
CA SER A 129 1.20 -25.18 -20.35
C SER A 129 1.79 -23.78 -20.20
N GLY A 130 3.01 -23.68 -19.69
CA GLY A 130 3.64 -22.43 -19.25
C GLY A 130 3.59 -21.30 -20.29
N MET A 131 3.46 -20.06 -19.81
CA MET A 131 3.37 -18.82 -20.59
C MET A 131 4.71 -18.08 -20.53
N THR A 132 5.59 -18.33 -21.48
CA THR A 132 7.00 -17.91 -21.39
C THR A 132 7.31 -16.55 -22.02
N ALA A 133 6.35 -15.89 -22.67
CA ALA A 133 6.61 -14.73 -23.54
C ALA A 133 5.66 -13.52 -23.38
N THR A 134 4.72 -13.51 -22.42
CA THR A 134 3.64 -12.49 -22.37
C THR A 134 3.73 -11.57 -21.15
N THR A 135 3.27 -10.33 -21.31
CA THR A 135 2.87 -9.53 -20.15
C THR A 135 1.54 -10.06 -19.64
N ALA A 136 1.41 -10.19 -18.32
CA ALA A 136 0.18 -10.63 -17.68
C ALA A 136 -0.38 -9.53 -16.79
N THR A 137 -1.65 -9.19 -16.94
CA THR A 137 -2.38 -8.26 -16.07
C THR A 137 -3.54 -8.99 -15.42
N VAL A 138 -3.65 -8.88 -14.11
CA VAL A 138 -4.74 -9.47 -13.32
C VAL A 138 -5.46 -8.33 -12.60
N ASN A 139 -6.66 -8.00 -13.06
CA ASN A 139 -7.48 -6.93 -12.50
C ASN A 139 -8.29 -7.44 -11.30
N ALA A 140 -8.93 -6.51 -10.58
CA ALA A 140 -9.75 -6.81 -9.42
C ALA A 140 -10.89 -7.79 -9.77
N GLY A 141 -10.98 -8.90 -9.03
CA GLY A 141 -11.90 -10.01 -9.32
C GLY A 141 -11.30 -11.13 -10.17
N GLY A 142 -10.17 -10.87 -10.83
CA GLY A 142 -9.39 -11.86 -11.58
C GLY A 142 -8.42 -12.66 -10.69
N THR A 143 -8.22 -13.93 -11.06
CA THR A 143 -7.20 -14.81 -10.48
C THR A 143 -6.35 -15.46 -11.57
N LEU A 144 -5.03 -15.29 -11.51
CA LEU A 144 -4.09 -16.12 -12.26
C LEU A 144 -3.60 -17.23 -11.32
N ALA A 145 -3.97 -18.47 -11.59
CA ALA A 145 -3.64 -19.63 -10.80
C ALA A 145 -2.61 -20.51 -11.51
N TRP A 146 -1.59 -20.97 -10.79
CA TRP A 146 -0.64 -21.96 -11.26
C TRP A 146 -0.77 -23.23 -10.43
N THR A 147 -0.99 -24.36 -11.07
CA THR A 147 -1.18 -25.67 -10.41
C THR A 147 -0.11 -26.69 -10.80
N GLY A 148 0.88 -26.27 -11.60
CA GLY A 148 1.90 -27.12 -12.16
C GLY A 148 3.00 -27.58 -11.20
N SER A 149 3.28 -28.88 -11.22
CA SER A 149 4.30 -29.59 -10.44
C SER A 149 5.74 -29.43 -11.00
N ALA A 150 6.27 -28.22 -11.07
CA ALA A 150 7.69 -28.01 -11.34
C ALA A 150 8.40 -27.39 -10.13
N ASN A 151 9.42 -28.08 -9.62
CA ASN A 151 10.37 -27.51 -8.68
C ASN A 151 11.06 -26.31 -9.35
N ASN A 152 11.20 -25.17 -8.66
CA ASN A 152 11.85 -23.97 -9.20
C ASN A 152 11.05 -23.21 -10.28
N THR A 153 9.74 -23.09 -10.12
CA THR A 153 8.92 -22.30 -11.06
C THR A 153 9.22 -20.81 -10.90
N ARG A 154 9.44 -20.12 -12.03
CA ARG A 154 9.73 -18.67 -12.08
C ARG A 154 8.59 -17.93 -12.77
N TYR A 155 8.09 -16.88 -12.14
CA TYR A 155 6.90 -16.11 -12.53
C TYR A 155 7.31 -14.67 -12.80
N GLY A 156 6.96 -14.11 -13.97
CA GLY A 156 7.33 -12.72 -14.28
C GLY A 156 8.83 -12.47 -14.48
N ASP A 157 9.64 -13.53 -14.68
CA ASP A 157 11.09 -13.42 -14.83
C ASP A 157 11.53 -12.77 -16.15
N GLY A 158 10.70 -12.89 -17.20
CA GLY A 158 10.90 -12.18 -18.46
C GLY A 158 10.13 -10.86 -18.48
N ASN A 159 8.82 -10.95 -18.71
CA ASN A 159 7.91 -9.81 -18.74
C ASN A 159 7.25 -9.58 -17.37
N ALA A 160 6.90 -8.32 -17.09
CA ALA A 160 6.25 -7.98 -15.83
C ALA A 160 4.86 -8.61 -15.68
N LEU A 161 4.62 -9.23 -14.53
CA LEU A 161 3.29 -9.59 -14.04
C LEU A 161 2.72 -8.38 -13.32
N THR A 162 1.53 -7.91 -13.70
CA THR A 162 0.83 -6.78 -13.10
C THR A 162 -0.40 -7.26 -12.36
N LEU A 163 -0.44 -7.05 -11.04
CA LEU A 163 -1.62 -7.28 -10.21
C LEU A 163 -2.31 -5.93 -9.94
N ASN A 164 -3.43 -5.67 -10.59
CA ASN A 164 -4.21 -4.45 -10.42
C ASN A 164 -5.44 -4.71 -9.54
N GLY A 165 -5.21 -5.04 -8.27
CA GLY A 165 -6.25 -5.51 -7.34
C GLY A 165 -6.58 -7.01 -7.49
N GLY A 166 -5.95 -7.71 -8.43
CA GLY A 166 -6.17 -9.13 -8.70
C GLY A 166 -5.33 -10.09 -7.85
N THR A 167 -5.58 -11.40 -8.02
CA THR A 167 -4.89 -12.46 -7.26
C THR A 167 -3.95 -13.28 -8.14
N LEU A 168 -2.69 -13.42 -7.74
CA LEU A 168 -1.83 -14.52 -8.17
C LEU A 168 -2.00 -15.68 -7.18
N SER A 169 -2.45 -16.84 -7.63
CA SER A 169 -2.59 -18.03 -6.80
C SER A 169 -1.58 -19.10 -7.22
N MET A 170 -0.85 -19.62 -6.25
CA MET A 170 0.23 -20.57 -6.46
C MET A 170 -0.12 -21.79 -5.63
N ALA A 171 -0.69 -22.79 -6.29
CA ALA A 171 -1.15 -24.01 -5.67
C ALA A 171 -0.15 -25.14 -5.92
N HIS A 172 0.42 -25.73 -4.86
CA HIS A 172 1.29 -26.89 -4.99
C HIS A 172 0.65 -28.13 -4.36
N VAL A 173 0.59 -29.22 -5.12
CA VAL A 173 -0.19 -30.42 -4.78
C VAL A 173 0.67 -31.62 -4.37
N THR A 174 2.00 -31.57 -4.56
CA THR A 174 2.87 -32.72 -4.29
C THR A 174 3.53 -32.61 -2.91
N ALA A 175 3.18 -33.54 -2.01
CA ALA A 175 3.78 -33.65 -0.68
C ALA A 175 5.26 -34.10 -0.75
N GLY A 176 6.12 -33.53 0.09
CA GLY A 176 7.46 -34.08 0.37
C GLY A 176 8.67 -33.52 -0.38
N GLN A 177 8.53 -32.46 -1.19
CA GLN A 177 9.65 -31.85 -1.96
C GLN A 177 9.89 -30.38 -1.55
N ALA A 178 11.15 -29.98 -1.41
CA ALA A 178 11.48 -28.58 -1.17
C ALA A 178 11.20 -27.75 -2.43
N ILE A 179 10.34 -26.75 -2.29
CA ILE A 179 9.88 -25.93 -3.42
C ILE A 179 10.50 -24.56 -3.31
N LEU A 180 11.21 -24.17 -4.37
CA LEU A 180 11.58 -22.79 -4.63
C LEU A 180 10.61 -22.24 -5.68
N GLU A 181 9.91 -21.17 -5.35
CA GLU A 181 9.09 -20.43 -6.31
C GLU A 181 9.65 -19.02 -6.41
N THR A 182 9.91 -18.55 -7.61
CA THR A 182 10.49 -17.23 -7.82
C THR A 182 9.50 -16.32 -8.52
N ILE A 183 9.16 -15.18 -7.95
CA ILE A 183 8.48 -14.10 -8.68
C ILE A 183 9.53 -13.08 -9.07
N GLY A 184 9.79 -12.94 -10.37
CA GLY A 184 10.61 -11.91 -10.97
C GLY A 184 9.91 -10.54 -10.93
N ASN A 185 9.71 -9.92 -12.09
CA ASN A 185 9.13 -8.60 -12.24
C ASN A 185 7.65 -8.59 -11.86
N LEU A 186 7.34 -8.08 -10.67
CA LEU A 186 5.98 -7.90 -10.17
C LEU A 186 5.63 -6.42 -10.06
N ASN A 187 4.65 -5.98 -10.83
CA ASN A 187 3.95 -4.72 -10.68
C ASN A 187 2.67 -4.94 -9.87
N TYR A 188 2.34 -4.07 -8.91
CA TYR A 188 1.08 -4.21 -8.17
C TYR A 188 0.43 -2.89 -7.74
N SER A 189 -0.90 -2.89 -7.61
CA SER A 189 -1.71 -1.85 -6.98
C SER A 189 -2.43 -2.39 -5.73
N GLY A 190 -3.31 -1.59 -5.13
CA GLY A 190 -4.00 -1.91 -3.88
C GLY A 190 -5.05 -3.00 -4.06
N GLY A 191 -5.17 -3.86 -3.04
CA GLY A 191 -6.08 -5.01 -3.08
C GLY A 191 -5.46 -6.24 -3.73
N SER A 192 -4.27 -6.11 -4.34
CA SER A 192 -3.56 -7.22 -4.96
C SER A 192 -3.12 -8.26 -3.93
N ARG A 193 -3.26 -9.53 -4.32
CA ARG A 193 -2.94 -10.68 -3.47
C ARG A 193 -2.04 -11.65 -4.20
N VAL A 194 -1.03 -12.17 -3.50
CA VAL A 194 -0.34 -13.40 -3.88
C VAL A 194 -0.70 -14.45 -2.85
N LEU A 195 -1.43 -15.47 -3.28
CA LEU A 195 -1.85 -16.60 -2.48
C LEU A 195 -0.93 -17.79 -2.76
N PHE A 196 -0.35 -18.34 -1.71
CA PHE A 196 0.38 -19.59 -1.69
C PHE A 196 -0.52 -20.62 -1.03
N ASP A 197 -1.23 -21.40 -1.85
CA ASP A 197 -2.09 -22.47 -1.35
C ASP A 197 -1.32 -23.79 -1.38
N ARG A 198 -0.87 -24.25 -0.20
CA ARG A 198 -0.12 -25.51 -0.11
C ARG A 198 -0.94 -26.57 0.58
N THR A 199 -1.36 -27.55 -0.21
CA THR A 199 -2.01 -28.76 0.28
C THR A 199 -0.99 -29.90 0.30
N GLY A 200 -0.35 -30.16 1.44
CA GLY A 200 0.58 -31.28 1.57
C GLY A 200 1.42 -31.28 2.84
N THR A 201 1.76 -32.48 3.31
CA THR A 201 2.64 -32.68 4.47
C THR A 201 4.09 -32.87 4.00
N ASN A 202 5.04 -32.09 4.56
CA ASN A 202 6.47 -32.43 4.69
C ASN A 202 7.52 -31.88 3.69
N ALA A 203 7.57 -30.57 3.41
CA ALA A 203 8.86 -29.99 2.99
C ALA A 203 9.00 -28.47 3.22
N ASP A 204 10.24 -28.06 3.49
CA ASP A 204 10.70 -26.68 3.49
C ASP A 204 10.35 -26.00 2.18
N SER A 205 9.55 -24.94 2.23
CA SER A 205 9.07 -24.30 1.01
C SER A 205 9.34 -22.80 1.05
N GLN A 206 9.95 -22.29 -0.03
CA GLN A 206 10.42 -20.92 -0.14
C GLN A 206 9.77 -20.22 -1.32
N LEU A 207 9.09 -19.10 -1.06
CA LEU A 207 8.84 -18.08 -2.05
C LEU A 207 10.03 -17.13 -2.06
N VAL A 208 10.57 -16.86 -3.25
CA VAL A 208 11.54 -15.80 -3.50
C VAL A 208 10.88 -14.74 -4.38
N LEU A 209 10.89 -13.49 -3.94
CA LEU A 209 10.64 -12.34 -4.79
C LEU A 209 12.01 -11.87 -5.28
N GLN A 210 12.34 -12.15 -6.54
CA GLN A 210 13.69 -11.94 -7.09
C GLN A 210 13.89 -10.57 -7.72
N ALA A 211 12.84 -9.93 -8.22
CA ALA A 211 12.90 -8.53 -8.60
C ALA A 211 12.29 -7.67 -7.49
N ASN A 212 12.64 -6.38 -7.49
CA ASN A 212 12.02 -5.40 -6.61
C ASN A 212 10.54 -5.28 -7.00
N PRO A 213 9.59 -5.79 -6.20
CA PRO A 213 8.17 -5.62 -6.49
C PRO A 213 7.87 -4.11 -6.61
N ASN A 214 7.40 -3.70 -7.77
CA ASN A 214 7.16 -2.31 -8.12
C ASN A 214 5.68 -1.96 -7.86
N ARG A 215 5.44 -0.99 -7.00
CA ARG A 215 4.09 -0.55 -6.67
C ARG A 215 3.66 0.53 -7.65
N VAL A 216 2.61 0.27 -8.43
CA VAL A 216 2.11 1.18 -9.49
C VAL A 216 0.88 1.98 -9.03
N GLY A 217 0.58 2.00 -7.73
CA GLY A 217 -0.59 2.67 -7.15
C GLY A 217 -0.61 2.69 -5.62
N ARG A 218 -1.77 3.00 -5.03
CA ARG A 218 -1.99 2.96 -3.56
C ARG A 218 -2.47 1.59 -3.08
N GLY A 219 -2.43 1.31 -1.78
CA GLY A 219 -2.83 0.04 -1.15
C GLY A 219 -1.72 -0.99 -0.89
N VAL A 220 -2.12 -2.20 -0.50
CA VAL A 220 -1.29 -3.24 0.12
C VAL A 220 -1.15 -4.46 -0.80
N LEU A 221 0.06 -4.97 -0.98
CA LEU A 221 0.30 -6.33 -1.48
C LEU A 221 0.11 -7.31 -0.33
N THR A 222 -0.83 -8.24 -0.47
CA THR A 222 -1.04 -9.31 0.52
C THR A 222 -0.39 -10.60 0.07
N LEU A 223 0.62 -11.08 0.79
CA LEU A 223 1.15 -12.44 0.64
C LEU A 223 0.44 -13.34 1.65
N SER A 224 -0.32 -14.34 1.18
CA SER A 224 -1.09 -15.25 2.03
C SER A 224 -0.63 -16.68 1.86
N LEU A 225 -0.46 -17.40 2.96
CA LEU A 225 -0.13 -18.83 2.97
C LEU A 225 -1.34 -19.58 3.53
N ASN A 226 -1.98 -20.39 2.71
CA ASN A 226 -3.07 -21.27 3.11
C ASN A 226 -2.47 -22.66 3.40
N SER A 227 -2.68 -23.19 4.62
CA SER A 227 -2.30 -24.56 4.97
C SER A 227 -3.50 -25.25 5.61
N PRO A 228 -3.99 -26.36 5.03
CA PRO A 228 -5.09 -27.11 5.62
C PRO A 228 -4.60 -27.81 6.90
N THR A 229 -4.94 -27.21 8.05
CA THR A 229 -5.26 -27.73 9.41
C THR A 229 -4.59 -28.98 10.01
N THR A 230 -3.66 -29.66 9.35
CA THR A 230 -2.94 -30.82 9.89
C THR A 230 -1.51 -30.85 9.35
N LEU A 231 -0.71 -29.84 9.71
CA LEU A 231 0.75 -30.03 9.74
C LEU A 231 1.03 -31.03 10.85
N GLY A 232 1.40 -32.26 10.48
CA GLY A 232 1.85 -33.28 11.42
C GLY A 232 2.96 -32.70 12.32
N THR A 233 3.05 -33.21 13.54
CA THR A 233 3.95 -32.78 14.64
C THR A 233 5.45 -32.82 14.34
N ALA A 234 5.88 -32.92 13.07
CA ALA A 234 7.26 -32.83 12.67
C ALA A 234 7.74 -31.37 12.82
N ALA A 235 8.55 -31.13 13.85
CA ALA A 235 9.10 -29.84 14.28
C ALA A 235 9.95 -29.06 13.24
N ASN A 236 9.93 -29.44 11.96
CA ASN A 236 10.87 -29.00 10.93
C ASN A 236 10.20 -28.41 9.67
N THR A 237 8.87 -28.32 9.56
CA THR A 237 8.25 -27.71 8.37
C THR A 237 8.27 -26.19 8.49
N ARG A 238 9.00 -25.50 7.60
CA ARG A 238 9.08 -24.03 7.58
C ARG A 238 8.68 -23.50 6.21
N GLN A 239 7.85 -22.46 6.20
CA GLN A 239 7.53 -21.69 5.00
C GLN A 239 8.23 -20.33 5.11
N TRP A 240 8.92 -19.92 4.05
CA TRP A 240 9.60 -18.64 4.01
C TRP A 240 9.19 -17.83 2.79
N VAL A 241 9.14 -16.52 2.98
CA VAL A 241 9.17 -15.55 1.90
C VAL A 241 10.47 -14.77 1.99
N THR A 242 11.25 -14.78 0.92
CA THR A 242 12.51 -14.02 0.80
C THR A 242 12.34 -12.99 -0.30
N ALA A 243 12.60 -11.72 -0.02
CA ALA A 243 12.77 -10.72 -1.09
C ALA A 243 14.27 -10.53 -1.33
N THR A 244 14.76 -10.93 -2.50
CA THR A 244 16.15 -10.68 -2.89
C THR A 244 16.18 -9.44 -3.76
N GLY A 245 16.86 -8.39 -3.32
CA GLY A 245 16.91 -7.12 -4.03
C GLY A 245 17.19 -5.93 -3.10
N THR A 246 17.30 -4.74 -3.69
CA THR A 246 17.27 -3.48 -2.92
C THR A 246 15.83 -3.24 -2.47
N ALA A 247 15.63 -2.62 -1.30
CA ALA A 247 14.29 -2.18 -0.93
C ALA A 247 13.70 -1.35 -2.10
N PRO A 248 12.44 -1.57 -2.52
CA PRO A 248 11.88 -0.82 -3.64
C PRO A 248 12.03 0.67 -3.36
N ALA A 249 12.69 1.38 -4.27
CA ALA A 249 12.66 2.82 -4.28
C ALA A 249 11.27 3.21 -4.78
N VAL A 250 10.35 3.53 -3.88
CA VAL A 250 9.10 4.13 -4.36
C VAL A 250 9.40 5.60 -4.71
N THR A 251 8.83 6.07 -5.81
CA THR A 251 8.95 7.45 -6.29
C THR A 251 8.23 8.47 -5.40
N ASN A 252 7.51 8.00 -4.40
CA ASN A 252 6.72 8.75 -3.42
C ASN A 252 7.20 8.54 -1.96
N GLY A 253 8.46 8.19 -1.74
CA GLY A 253 9.08 8.19 -0.39
C GLY A 253 8.77 7.01 0.55
N MET A 254 7.80 6.14 0.27
CA MET A 254 7.53 4.92 1.07
C MET A 254 8.60 3.82 0.92
N VAL A 255 8.90 3.10 2.01
CA VAL A 255 9.14 1.65 1.87
C VAL A 255 7.74 1.05 1.86
N ALA A 256 7.30 0.47 0.74
CA ALA A 256 5.99 -0.17 0.70
C ALA A 256 5.94 -1.21 1.84
N PRO A 257 4.99 -1.14 2.80
CA PRO A 257 4.78 -2.28 3.68
C PRO A 257 4.28 -3.41 2.79
N HIS A 258 5.18 -4.31 2.41
CA HIS A 258 4.79 -5.59 1.85
C HIS A 258 4.13 -6.37 2.98
N HIS A 259 2.81 -6.48 2.97
CA HIS A 259 2.12 -7.26 3.99
C HIS A 259 2.24 -8.73 3.62
N ILE A 260 2.87 -9.49 4.52
CA ILE A 260 2.68 -10.94 4.55
C ILE A 260 1.58 -11.20 5.57
N LEU A 261 0.35 -11.45 5.10
CA LEU A 261 -0.71 -12.03 5.94
C LEU A 261 -0.52 -13.54 5.97
N LEU A 262 0.21 -14.06 6.95
CA LEU A 262 0.14 -15.48 7.23
C LEU A 262 -1.18 -15.79 7.92
N ASP A 263 -2.13 -16.29 7.15
CA ASP A 263 -3.38 -16.85 7.66
C ASP A 263 -3.12 -18.30 8.08
N THR A 264 -2.23 -18.49 9.05
CA THR A 264 -2.01 -19.80 9.67
C THR A 264 -2.63 -19.79 11.05
N VAL A 265 -3.54 -20.73 11.28
CA VAL A 265 -4.22 -20.91 12.57
C VAL A 265 -3.23 -21.33 13.67
N SER A 266 -1.98 -21.68 13.34
CA SER A 266 -0.93 -22.02 14.29
C SER A 266 0.48 -21.95 13.66
N TYR A 267 1.44 -21.32 14.35
CA TYR A 267 2.91 -21.42 14.22
C TYR A 267 3.72 -20.35 13.45
N ASN A 268 5.02 -20.29 13.86
CA ASN A 268 6.02 -19.24 13.67
C ASN A 268 6.26 -18.83 12.20
N ALA A 269 5.91 -17.59 11.89
CA ALA A 269 6.31 -16.95 10.65
C ALA A 269 7.50 -16.01 10.86
N THR A 270 8.47 -16.04 9.95
CA THR A 270 9.57 -15.07 9.90
C THR A 270 9.24 -13.97 8.90
N PHE A 271 9.37 -12.71 9.33
CA PHE A 271 9.12 -11.54 8.48
C PHE A 271 10.19 -11.37 7.39
N LEU A 272 9.79 -10.67 6.32
CA LEU A 272 10.58 -10.32 5.15
C LEU A 272 11.91 -9.63 5.54
N THR A 273 13.04 -10.13 5.03
CA THR A 273 14.35 -9.47 5.18
C THR A 273 14.83 -8.99 3.81
N TYR A 274 15.13 -7.70 3.69
CA TYR A 274 15.83 -7.15 2.52
C TYR A 274 17.35 -7.32 2.67
N GLY A 275 18.03 -7.67 1.58
CA GLY A 275 19.50 -7.59 1.50
C GLY A 275 20.31 -8.79 2.00
N ASN A 276 19.70 -9.94 2.33
CA ASN A 276 20.48 -11.14 2.63
C ASN A 276 20.80 -11.93 1.35
N THR A 277 22.02 -11.79 0.83
CA THR A 277 22.49 -12.46 -0.39
C THR A 277 23.18 -13.80 -0.15
N ALA A 278 23.41 -14.20 1.11
CA ALA A 278 24.13 -15.44 1.41
C ALA A 278 23.17 -16.60 1.70
N VAL A 279 22.83 -17.35 0.66
CA VAL A 279 22.19 -18.66 0.76
C VAL A 279 23.26 -19.74 0.51
N VAL A 280 23.61 -20.54 1.52
CA VAL A 280 24.48 -21.71 1.34
C VAL A 280 23.66 -22.96 1.68
N GLY A 281 23.43 -23.82 0.69
CA GLY A 281 22.69 -25.07 0.86
C GLY A 281 21.17 -24.90 1.07
N GLY A 282 20.54 -23.88 0.47
CA GLY A 282 19.10 -23.61 0.61
C GLY A 282 18.70 -23.01 1.97
N ARG A 283 19.67 -22.74 2.85
CA ARG A 283 19.47 -22.18 4.17
C ARG A 283 20.11 -20.78 4.25
N PRO A 284 19.39 -19.75 4.75
CA PRO A 284 20.03 -18.49 5.14
C PRO A 284 21.06 -18.78 6.24
N THR A 285 22.32 -18.39 6.04
CA THR A 285 23.43 -18.76 6.92
C THR A 285 23.58 -17.89 8.18
N THR A 286 22.77 -16.84 8.33
CA THR A 286 22.70 -16.06 9.56
C THR A 286 21.49 -16.50 10.37
N SER A 287 21.77 -17.01 11.58
CA SER A 287 20.79 -17.41 12.57
C SER A 287 19.79 -16.28 12.81
N PHE A 288 18.54 -16.52 12.40
CA PHE A 288 17.40 -15.71 12.77
C PHE A 288 17.34 -15.51 14.28
N THR A 289 17.01 -14.31 14.72
CA THR A 289 16.26 -14.16 15.98
C THR A 289 14.82 -14.52 15.63
N GLN A 290 14.45 -15.78 15.88
CA GLN A 290 13.08 -16.25 15.73
C GLN A 290 12.18 -15.39 16.65
N VAL A 291 11.25 -14.61 16.09
CA VAL A 291 10.12 -14.11 16.88
C VAL A 291 9.15 -15.29 17.02
N SER A 292 9.43 -16.14 18.00
CA SER A 292 8.56 -17.26 18.32
C SER A 292 7.35 -16.75 19.10
N TYR A 293 6.15 -16.92 18.55
CA TYR A 293 4.95 -16.96 19.38
C TYR A 293 4.78 -18.41 19.81
N THR A 294 5.39 -18.80 20.92
CA THR A 294 5.17 -20.13 21.49
C THR A 294 3.76 -20.19 22.07
N ASN A 295 2.81 -20.75 21.32
CA ASN A 295 1.66 -21.44 21.91
C ASN A 295 2.16 -22.74 22.56
N ALA A 296 2.89 -22.61 23.67
CA ALA A 296 3.13 -23.73 24.57
C ALA A 296 1.95 -23.79 25.53
N ALA A 297 1.09 -24.78 25.29
CA ALA A 297 -0.15 -25.11 25.96
C ALA A 297 -0.28 -24.72 27.44
N ALA A 298 -1.33 -23.98 27.75
CA ALA A 298 -2.36 -24.49 28.65
C ALA A 298 -3.73 -24.01 28.14
N ALA A 299 -4.71 -24.91 28.15
CA ALA A 299 -6.09 -24.58 27.86
C ALA A 299 -6.55 -23.40 28.74
N GLY A 300 -6.69 -22.23 28.11
CA GLY A 300 -7.15 -21.00 28.71
C GLY A 300 -7.45 -20.04 27.58
N ALA A 301 -8.74 -19.84 27.30
CA ALA A 301 -9.20 -18.80 26.41
C ALA A 301 -8.56 -17.45 26.81
N MET A 302 -8.42 -16.53 25.84
CA MET A 302 -8.27 -15.11 26.13
C MET A 302 -9.58 -14.63 26.77
N ASN A 303 -9.75 -14.90 28.06
CA ASN A 303 -10.92 -14.54 28.83
C ASN A 303 -10.58 -13.29 29.65
N THR A 304 -10.95 -12.12 29.14
CA THR A 304 -11.14 -10.94 29.99
C THR A 304 -12.46 -11.09 30.73
N ALA A 305 -12.50 -11.96 31.74
CA ALA A 305 -13.56 -11.95 32.73
C ALA A 305 -12.94 -11.83 34.12
N GLY A 306 -12.89 -10.58 34.59
CA GLY A 306 -12.88 -10.23 36.00
C GLY A 306 -11.65 -10.62 36.81
N THR A 307 -10.69 -9.70 36.88
CA THR A 307 -10.03 -9.40 38.16
C THR A 307 -9.82 -7.88 38.25
N THR A 308 -10.54 -7.27 39.18
CA THR A 308 -10.36 -5.87 39.62
C THR A 308 -9.09 -5.75 40.46
N GLY A 309 -7.95 -6.07 39.87
CA GLY A 309 -6.62 -5.92 40.47
C GLY A 309 -5.84 -4.88 39.68
N ASN A 310 -5.39 -3.83 40.37
CA ASN A 310 -4.59 -2.74 39.82
C ASN A 310 -3.14 -3.22 39.52
N GLY A 311 -3.00 -4.26 38.69
CA GLY A 311 -1.75 -4.89 38.31
C GLY A 311 -1.51 -4.68 36.82
N THR A 312 -0.51 -3.89 36.49
CA THR A 312 -0.03 -3.65 35.13
C THR A 312 0.56 -4.94 34.56
N GLU A 313 -0.16 -5.62 33.67
CA GLU A 313 0.41 -6.75 32.92
C GLU A 313 1.31 -6.22 31.80
N THR A 314 2.61 -6.47 31.96
CA THR A 314 3.66 -6.10 31.00
C THR A 314 3.76 -7.17 29.91
N TRP A 315 3.61 -6.81 28.64
CA TRP A 315 3.90 -7.73 27.53
C TRP A 315 5.34 -7.49 27.05
N SER A 316 6.25 -8.36 27.47
CA SER A 316 7.61 -8.40 26.92
C SER A 316 7.61 -9.18 25.61
N VAL A 317 8.03 -8.55 24.51
CA VAL A 317 8.61 -9.29 23.40
C VAL A 317 10.01 -9.69 23.87
N ALA A 318 10.09 -10.81 24.56
CA ALA A 318 11.39 -11.40 24.88
C ALA A 318 12.04 -11.83 23.57
N ALA A 319 12.98 -11.03 23.04
CA ALA A 319 14.13 -11.63 22.39
C ALA A 319 14.74 -12.57 23.44
N ALA A 320 14.94 -13.84 23.09
CA ALA A 320 15.73 -14.73 23.93
C ALA A 320 17.14 -14.15 24.05
N SER A 321 17.37 -13.31 25.06
CA SER A 321 18.70 -12.96 25.52
C SER A 321 19.10 -14.02 26.52
N ASN A 322 20.13 -14.77 26.16
CA ASN A 322 20.88 -15.54 27.13
C ASN A 322 21.48 -14.55 28.16
N THR A 323 21.29 -14.88 29.44
CA THR A 323 21.85 -14.28 30.66
C THR A 323 21.31 -12.92 31.15
N SER A 324 20.47 -13.05 32.18
CA SER A 324 20.27 -12.21 33.37
C SER A 324 20.95 -10.83 33.43
N GLY A 325 20.13 -9.79 33.48
CA GLY A 325 20.48 -8.45 33.96
C GLY A 325 19.24 -7.55 33.87
N ASP A 326 18.65 -7.23 35.02
CA ASP A 326 17.38 -6.50 35.17
C ASP A 326 17.31 -5.21 34.32
N VAL A 327 16.32 -5.15 33.43
CA VAL A 327 15.81 -3.89 32.86
C VAL A 327 14.42 -3.66 33.43
N GLY A 328 14.26 -2.54 34.14
CA GLY A 328 13.03 -2.18 34.85
C GLY A 328 11.78 -2.02 33.95
N PRO A 329 10.59 -1.90 34.56
CA PRO A 329 9.31 -1.84 33.85
C PRO A 329 9.20 -0.55 33.02
N GLY A 330 8.90 -0.65 31.70
CA GLY A 330 8.41 0.51 30.95
C GLY A 330 8.77 0.69 29.47
N SER A 331 9.45 -0.24 28.79
CA SER A 331 9.64 -0.08 27.33
C SER A 331 9.63 -1.41 26.57
N LEU A 332 8.91 -1.44 25.44
CA LEU A 332 9.17 -2.39 24.38
C LEU A 332 10.43 -1.92 23.65
N LEU A 333 11.58 -2.18 24.25
CA LEU A 333 12.87 -1.82 23.67
C LEU A 333 13.29 -2.93 22.71
N VAL A 334 13.24 -2.66 21.41
CA VAL A 334 14.01 -3.45 20.43
C VAL A 334 15.47 -3.07 20.63
N GLN A 335 16.11 -3.63 21.65
CA GLN A 335 17.51 -3.37 21.97
C GLN A 335 18.40 -4.29 21.11
N GLY A 336 19.19 -3.66 20.25
CA GLY A 336 20.19 -4.28 19.39
C GLY A 336 20.56 -3.32 18.27
N ASP A 337 21.80 -2.82 18.31
CA ASP A 337 22.36 -1.63 17.61
C ASP A 337 22.26 -1.57 16.06
N THR A 338 21.40 -2.36 15.42
CA THR A 338 21.22 -2.35 13.95
C THR A 338 19.81 -2.73 13.47
N LYS A 339 18.84 -2.98 14.36
CA LYS A 339 17.56 -3.59 13.94
C LYS A 339 16.43 -2.57 13.86
N ASN A 340 16.24 -2.07 12.65
CA ASN A 340 15.19 -1.11 12.32
C ASN A 340 13.82 -1.79 12.20
N LEU A 341 12.85 -1.44 13.05
CA LEU A 341 11.45 -1.86 12.87
C LEU A 341 10.82 -0.97 11.80
N TYR A 342 10.60 -1.51 10.60
CA TYR A 342 10.10 -0.75 9.46
C TYR A 342 8.59 -0.77 9.28
N ALA A 343 7.83 -1.61 9.99
CA ALA A 343 6.38 -1.57 9.98
C ALA A 343 5.84 -2.37 11.16
N LEU A 344 4.64 -2.03 11.62
CA LEU A 344 3.93 -2.80 12.64
C LEU A 344 2.49 -3.03 12.18
N ARG A 345 1.97 -4.25 12.35
CA ARG A 345 0.55 -4.54 12.22
C ARG A 345 0.04 -5.11 13.53
N THR A 346 -1.10 -4.61 13.96
CA THR A 346 -1.79 -5.15 15.13
C THR A 346 -3.28 -5.34 14.83
N SER A 347 -3.81 -6.44 15.33
CA SER A 347 -5.25 -6.70 15.37
C SER A 347 -5.83 -6.70 16.78
N ARG A 348 -5.05 -6.23 17.75
CA ARG A 348 -5.41 -6.15 19.16
C ARG A 348 -5.08 -4.78 19.74
N SER A 349 -5.91 -4.34 20.66
CA SER A 349 -5.62 -3.17 21.47
C SER A 349 -4.36 -3.40 22.29
N LEU A 350 -3.54 -2.36 22.42
CA LEU A 350 -2.39 -2.32 23.32
C LEU A 350 -2.71 -1.33 24.42
N SER A 351 -3.01 -1.80 25.62
CA SER A 351 -3.44 -0.98 26.75
C SER A 351 -2.29 -0.32 27.53
N SER A 352 -1.02 -0.56 27.15
CA SER A 352 0.14 -0.08 27.89
C SER A 352 0.43 1.41 27.63
N ALA A 353 -0.25 2.27 28.40
CA ALA A 353 0.03 3.70 28.42
C ALA A 353 1.52 3.98 28.69
N GLY A 354 2.14 4.87 27.90
CA GLY A 354 3.53 5.30 28.08
C GLY A 354 4.60 4.39 27.47
N THR A 355 4.23 3.25 26.85
CA THR A 355 5.19 2.46 26.05
C THR A 355 5.54 3.22 24.78
N MET A 356 6.83 3.30 24.42
CA MET A 356 7.27 3.85 23.12
C MET A 356 7.37 2.73 22.07
N ILE A 357 6.71 2.92 20.92
CA ILE A 357 6.91 2.15 19.70
C ILE A 357 7.72 3.02 18.75
N THR A 358 8.97 2.64 18.52
CA THR A 358 9.82 3.32 17.55
C THR A 358 9.71 2.61 16.20
N LEU A 359 9.26 3.36 15.19
CA LEU A 359 9.19 2.89 13.81
C LEU A 359 10.20 3.68 12.98
N ASN A 360 11.06 2.95 12.29
CA ASN A 360 12.06 3.56 11.41
C ASN A 360 11.43 3.81 10.03
N SER A 361 10.62 2.85 9.56
CA SER A 361 10.00 2.71 8.23
C SER A 361 8.47 2.70 8.16
N GLY A 362 7.91 2.71 6.95
CA GLY A 362 6.90 1.74 6.45
C GLY A 362 5.53 1.58 7.13
N GLY A 363 5.21 2.42 8.11
CA GLY A 363 3.83 2.60 8.56
C GLY A 363 3.31 1.66 9.66
N LEU A 364 2.18 2.05 10.26
CA LEU A 364 1.44 1.30 11.25
C LEU A 364 0.10 0.84 10.67
N ILE A 365 -0.21 -0.45 10.80
CA ILE A 365 -1.47 -1.01 10.34
C ILE A 365 -2.33 -1.42 11.53
N LEU A 366 -3.52 -0.86 11.56
CA LEU A 366 -4.54 -1.17 12.56
C LEU A 366 -5.62 -2.00 11.87
N GLN A 367 -5.83 -3.22 12.35
CA GLN A 367 -6.76 -4.14 11.71
C GLN A 367 -7.75 -4.79 12.66
N THR A 368 -9.03 -4.53 12.44
CA THR A 368 -10.08 -5.35 13.04
C THR A 368 -10.07 -6.75 12.41
N ASN A 369 -10.25 -7.80 13.21
CA ASN A 369 -10.48 -9.14 12.67
C ASN A 369 -11.71 -9.12 11.77
N THR A 370 -11.54 -9.49 10.50
CA THR A 370 -12.49 -9.32 9.39
C THR A 370 -13.67 -10.30 9.41
N GLY A 371 -14.05 -10.84 10.58
CA GLY A 371 -15.09 -11.87 10.70
C GLY A 371 -16.11 -11.65 11.82
N VAL A 372 -16.02 -10.54 12.57
CA VAL A 372 -16.92 -10.27 13.70
C VAL A 372 -17.63 -8.94 13.48
N SER A 373 -18.91 -9.01 13.09
CA SER A 373 -19.81 -7.85 13.07
C SER A 373 -19.85 -7.21 14.47
N GLY A 374 -19.67 -5.89 14.54
CA GLY A 374 -19.68 -5.15 15.80
C GLY A 374 -18.38 -5.18 16.63
N SER A 375 -17.27 -5.70 16.10
CA SER A 375 -15.97 -5.59 16.79
C SER A 375 -15.61 -4.12 17.05
N PRO A 376 -15.37 -3.70 18.31
CA PRO A 376 -14.90 -2.35 18.59
C PRO A 376 -13.55 -2.13 17.90
N GLY A 377 -13.28 -0.91 17.46
CA GLY A 377 -11.98 -0.59 16.88
C GLY A 377 -10.87 -0.70 17.93
N LEU A 378 -9.62 -0.73 17.46
CA LEU A 378 -8.47 -0.98 18.32
C LEU A 378 -8.10 0.29 19.10
N THR A 379 -7.59 0.12 20.32
CA THR A 379 -6.99 1.23 21.09
C THR A 379 -5.51 0.95 21.33
N LEU A 380 -4.65 1.91 20.96
CA LEU A 380 -3.23 1.90 21.27
C LEU A 380 -2.91 3.00 22.28
N GLY A 381 -2.64 2.60 23.53
CA GLY A 381 -2.14 3.48 24.59
C GLY A 381 -0.65 3.82 24.45
N ALA A 382 0.06 3.14 23.56
CA ALA A 382 1.47 3.39 23.31
C ALA A 382 1.71 4.69 22.54
N ASN A 383 2.81 5.35 22.88
CA ASN A 383 3.38 6.44 22.10
C ASN A 383 4.08 5.88 20.86
N ILE A 384 4.05 6.62 19.76
CA ILE A 384 4.67 6.25 18.49
C ILE A 384 5.72 7.30 18.15
N SER A 385 6.93 6.86 17.81
CA SER A 385 8.02 7.73 17.37
C SER A 385 8.55 7.29 16.00
N TRP A 386 8.56 8.21 15.04
CA TRP A 386 9.17 8.01 13.72
C TRP A 386 10.58 8.57 13.72
N VAL A 387 11.60 7.72 13.53
CA VAL A 387 13.01 8.07 13.81
C VAL A 387 13.88 8.29 12.57
N LEU A 388 13.46 7.93 11.35
CA LEU A 388 14.32 8.18 10.18
C LEU A 388 14.30 9.63 9.69
N SER A 389 15.50 10.14 9.46
CA SER A 389 15.88 11.47 8.96
C SER A 389 15.82 11.62 7.44
N THR A 390 15.26 10.66 6.71
CA THR A 390 15.31 10.62 5.23
C THR A 390 14.03 11.12 4.55
N GLY A 391 13.19 11.90 5.24
CA GLY A 391 11.99 12.52 4.65
C GLY A 391 10.89 11.53 4.26
N VAL A 392 10.73 10.44 5.01
CA VAL A 392 9.75 9.39 4.73
C VAL A 392 8.54 9.55 5.65
N GLU A 393 7.37 9.88 5.09
CA GLU A 393 6.11 9.99 5.84
C GLU A 393 5.75 8.69 6.59
N GLY A 394 5.26 8.84 7.82
CA GLY A 394 4.62 7.76 8.56
C GLY A 394 3.24 7.47 7.96
N VAL A 395 3.00 6.23 7.53
CA VAL A 395 1.70 5.83 6.96
C VAL A 395 0.89 5.07 8.01
N PHE A 396 -0.35 5.47 8.24
CA PHE A 396 -1.32 4.67 8.98
C PHE A 396 -2.31 4.08 8.00
N TYR A 397 -2.30 2.74 7.89
CA TYR A 397 -3.34 2.02 7.16
C TYR A 397 -4.35 1.45 8.15
N VAL A 398 -5.58 1.97 8.09
CA VAL A 398 -6.63 1.65 9.04
C VAL A 398 -7.69 0.83 8.33
N SER A 399 -7.67 -0.47 8.59
CA SER A 399 -8.65 -1.38 8.01
C SER A 399 -9.92 -1.45 8.87
N GLY A 400 -11.04 -1.53 8.19
CA GLY A 400 -12.36 -1.64 8.80
C GLY A 400 -12.89 -3.05 8.77
N ASN A 401 -13.92 -3.28 9.57
CA ASN A 401 -14.82 -4.41 9.40
C ASN A 401 -15.58 -4.29 8.06
N ALA A 402 -16.28 -5.34 7.65
CA ALA A 402 -17.13 -5.36 6.46
C ALA A 402 -18.17 -4.22 6.41
N SER A 403 -18.47 -3.59 7.54
CA SER A 403 -19.37 -2.43 7.67
C SER A 403 -18.68 -1.06 7.57
N GLY A 404 -17.35 -0.99 7.42
CA GLY A 404 -16.57 0.26 7.32
C GLY A 404 -16.51 1.14 8.59
N ASN A 405 -17.37 0.88 9.58
CA ASN A 405 -17.62 1.80 10.70
C ASN A 405 -16.70 1.59 11.93
N SER A 406 -15.47 1.08 11.73
CA SER A 406 -14.53 0.86 12.83
C SER A 406 -13.71 2.12 13.11
N ILE A 407 -13.63 2.54 14.38
CA ILE A 407 -12.80 3.67 14.82
C ILE A 407 -11.61 3.14 15.62
N HIS A 408 -10.41 3.30 15.11
CA HIS A 408 -9.17 2.91 15.80
C HIS A 408 -8.55 4.11 16.47
N THR A 409 -8.27 4.01 17.77
CA THR A 409 -7.79 5.12 18.59
C THR A 409 -6.32 4.96 18.95
N ILE A 410 -5.51 5.98 18.67
CA ILE A 410 -4.19 6.15 19.29
C ILE A 410 -4.36 7.09 20.47
N ALA A 411 -4.31 6.53 21.68
CA ALA A 411 -4.38 7.29 22.92
C ALA A 411 -3.01 7.84 23.36
N GLY A 412 -1.92 7.21 22.92
CA GLY A 412 -0.57 7.76 23.09
C GLY A 412 -0.25 8.92 22.14
N SER A 413 0.93 9.54 22.32
CA SER A 413 1.43 10.60 21.44
C SER A 413 2.12 10.04 20.20
N ILE A 414 1.94 10.70 19.04
CA ILE A 414 2.79 10.48 17.86
C ILE A 414 3.84 11.59 17.77
N ALA A 415 5.11 11.25 17.57
CA ALA A 415 6.23 12.18 17.41
C ALA A 415 7.17 11.78 16.25
N GLY A 416 8.01 12.71 15.80
CA GLY A 416 9.01 12.50 14.74
C GLY A 416 8.99 13.62 13.70
N ASP A 417 10.00 13.66 12.83
CA ASP A 417 10.14 14.77 11.86
C ASP A 417 9.24 14.60 10.62
N ASN A 418 8.63 13.43 10.45
CA ASN A 418 7.88 13.07 9.25
C ASN A 418 6.38 13.39 9.36
N GLY A 419 5.71 13.43 8.21
CA GLY A 419 4.26 13.59 8.10
C GLY A 419 3.49 12.31 8.40
N LEU A 420 2.17 12.42 8.37
CA LEU A 420 1.20 11.35 8.59
C LEU A 420 0.31 11.17 7.36
N THR A 421 0.38 10.03 6.68
CA THR A 421 -0.65 9.67 5.69
C THR A 421 -1.65 8.70 6.30
N ILE A 422 -2.94 9.03 6.25
CA ILE A 422 -4.05 8.19 6.74
C ILE A 422 -4.79 7.58 5.54
N ASP A 423 -4.83 6.27 5.50
CA ASP A 423 -5.43 5.48 4.42
C ASP A 423 -6.21 4.27 4.97
N GLY A 424 -7.00 3.63 4.13
CA GLY A 424 -7.82 2.46 4.46
C GLY A 424 -9.27 2.80 4.84
N PRO A 425 -10.18 1.81 4.82
CA PRO A 425 -11.63 2.04 4.86
C PRO A 425 -12.22 2.41 6.22
N ALA A 426 -11.42 2.48 7.29
CA ALA A 426 -11.88 2.80 8.64
C ALA A 426 -11.40 4.18 9.13
N THR A 427 -11.90 4.61 10.28
CA THR A 427 -11.53 5.91 10.89
C THR A 427 -10.32 5.75 11.81
N LEU A 428 -9.32 6.63 11.66
CA LEU A 428 -8.27 6.84 12.65
C LEU A 428 -8.70 7.95 13.63
N SER A 429 -8.62 7.69 14.93
CA SER A 429 -8.83 8.67 15.99
C SER A 429 -7.53 8.92 16.75
N LEU A 430 -7.08 10.17 16.83
CA LEU A 430 -5.92 10.57 17.63
C LEU A 430 -6.40 11.27 18.91
N ALA A 431 -6.06 10.69 20.06
CA ALA A 431 -6.49 11.18 21.37
C ALA A 431 -5.33 11.63 22.26
N GLY A 432 -4.07 11.38 21.86
CA GLY A 432 -2.87 11.86 22.54
C GLY A 432 -2.36 13.22 22.04
N ASN A 433 -1.27 13.70 22.65
CA ASN A 433 -0.59 14.95 22.26
C ASN A 433 0.41 14.66 21.13
N ASN A 434 0.05 14.94 19.88
CA ASN A 434 0.89 14.61 18.73
C ASN A 434 1.78 15.79 18.33
N THR A 435 3.07 15.53 18.20
CA THR A 435 4.13 16.52 17.96
C THR A 435 5.00 16.16 16.75
N TYR A 436 4.46 15.40 15.80
CA TYR A 436 5.15 15.16 14.54
C TYR A 436 5.14 16.43 13.68
N ARG A 437 6.13 16.58 12.79
CA ARG A 437 6.42 17.86 12.13
C ARG A 437 6.04 17.94 10.66
N GLY A 438 5.71 16.83 10.01
CA GLY A 438 5.26 16.86 8.61
C GLY A 438 3.75 17.00 8.45
N ASP A 439 3.32 17.10 7.20
CA ASP A 439 1.92 17.22 6.81
C ASP A 439 1.09 16.00 7.20
N THR A 440 -0.18 16.21 7.49
CA THR A 440 -1.20 15.16 7.62
C THR A 440 -1.98 15.06 6.32
N THR A 441 -1.86 13.94 5.62
CA THR A 441 -2.62 13.68 4.39
C THR A 441 -3.72 12.65 4.68
N VAL A 442 -4.98 13.05 4.55
CA VAL A 442 -6.16 12.22 4.86
C VAL A 442 -6.83 11.74 3.57
N HIS A 443 -6.82 10.45 3.33
CA HIS A 443 -7.52 9.85 2.19
C HIS A 443 -8.83 9.16 2.55
N SER A 444 -9.01 8.85 3.83
CA SER A 444 -10.19 8.14 4.32
C SER A 444 -10.88 8.91 5.44
N ALA A 445 -10.99 8.37 6.65
CA ALA A 445 -11.63 9.04 7.77
C ALA A 445 -10.64 9.31 8.91
N PHE A 446 -10.61 10.53 9.40
CA PHE A 446 -9.74 10.97 10.47
C PHE A 446 -10.53 11.76 11.52
N THR A 447 -10.24 11.49 12.79
CA THR A 447 -10.76 12.24 13.92
C THR A 447 -9.61 12.68 14.81
N LEU A 448 -9.49 14.00 15.06
CA LEU A 448 -8.75 14.49 16.21
C LEU A 448 -9.72 14.51 17.38
N ALA A 449 -9.55 13.59 18.33
CA ALA A 449 -10.44 13.48 19.50
C ALA A 449 -10.29 14.69 20.42
N GLN A 450 -11.28 14.91 21.29
CA GLN A 450 -11.31 16.08 22.19
C GLN A 450 -10.09 16.20 23.11
N THR A 451 -9.52 15.08 23.53
CA THR A 451 -8.29 15.05 24.34
C THR A 451 -7.02 15.15 23.51
N GLY A 452 -7.12 14.97 22.19
CA GLY A 452 -6.01 14.95 21.27
C GLY A 452 -5.55 16.36 20.90
N SER A 453 -4.28 16.47 20.53
CA SER A 453 -3.77 17.70 19.92
C SER A 453 -2.82 17.43 18.76
N LEU A 454 -2.73 18.41 17.85
CA LEU A 454 -1.78 18.45 16.75
C LEU A 454 -0.90 19.69 16.88
N LEU A 455 0.42 19.51 16.79
CA LEU A 455 1.39 20.58 16.71
C LEU A 455 1.52 21.08 15.27
N PHE A 456 1.40 22.40 15.10
CA PHE A 456 1.70 23.13 13.88
C PHE A 456 2.99 23.90 14.09
N GLN A 457 4.02 23.60 13.30
CA GLN A 457 5.34 24.18 13.43
C GLN A 457 5.88 24.62 12.07
N HIS A 458 6.53 25.78 12.05
CA HIS A 458 7.19 26.30 10.86
C HIS A 458 8.61 25.75 10.82
N ASP A 459 8.90 24.88 9.85
CA ASP A 459 10.23 24.32 9.65
C ASP A 459 10.76 24.78 8.28
N SER A 460 11.74 25.70 8.29
CA SER A 460 12.54 26.28 7.18
C SER A 460 11.85 26.61 5.84
N GLY A 461 10.52 26.53 5.75
CA GLY A 461 9.73 26.72 4.54
C GLY A 461 8.29 27.11 4.86
N ALA A 462 7.48 26.15 5.34
CA ALA A 462 6.05 26.36 5.62
C ALA A 462 5.63 25.73 6.96
N LEU A 463 4.43 26.08 7.44
CA LEU A 463 3.76 25.31 8.48
C LEU A 463 3.34 23.96 7.90
N ASN A 464 3.41 22.90 8.71
CA ASN A 464 2.74 21.66 8.35
C ASN A 464 1.22 21.86 8.27
N LYS A 465 0.55 21.03 7.49
CA LYS A 465 -0.88 21.19 7.16
C LYS A 465 -1.64 19.88 7.15
N ILE A 466 -2.97 19.96 7.21
CA ILE A 466 -3.90 18.85 6.99
C ILE A 466 -4.45 18.99 5.57
N THR A 467 -4.26 17.99 4.73
CA THR A 467 -4.70 17.96 3.32
C THR A 467 -5.33 16.63 2.95
N GLY A 468 -5.90 16.52 1.76
CA GLY A 468 -6.35 15.25 1.19
C GLY A 468 -7.77 15.32 0.65
N ALA A 469 -8.45 14.19 0.58
CA ALA A 469 -9.83 14.10 0.08
C ALA A 469 -10.76 13.31 1.02
N GLY A 470 -10.31 13.08 2.25
CA GLY A 470 -11.02 12.29 3.24
C GLY A 470 -11.98 13.11 4.11
N ASN A 471 -12.70 12.39 4.97
CA ASN A 471 -13.59 12.94 5.98
C ASN A 471 -12.80 13.24 7.25
N VAL A 472 -12.88 14.48 7.74
CA VAL A 472 -12.11 14.94 8.90
C VAL A 472 -13.04 15.50 9.97
N THR A 473 -12.87 15.05 11.22
CA THR A 473 -13.55 15.63 12.38
C THR A 473 -12.52 16.13 13.38
N LEU A 474 -12.50 17.44 13.61
CA LEU A 474 -11.55 18.11 14.49
C LEU A 474 -12.26 18.51 15.77
N ASN A 475 -12.13 17.69 16.82
CA ASN A 475 -12.67 17.98 18.14
C ASN A 475 -11.59 18.36 19.16
N GLY A 476 -10.31 18.19 18.82
CA GLY A 476 -9.19 18.43 19.74
C GLY A 476 -8.56 19.81 19.60
N THR A 477 -7.35 19.95 20.13
CA THR A 477 -6.61 21.21 20.15
C THR A 477 -5.58 21.28 19.03
N PHE A 478 -5.59 22.36 18.26
CA PHE A 478 -4.45 22.75 17.43
C PHE A 478 -3.49 23.62 18.26
N LYS A 479 -2.21 23.27 18.21
CA LYS A 479 -1.14 23.98 18.93
C LYS A 479 -0.18 24.61 17.94
N LEU A 480 -0.07 25.93 17.95
CA LEU A 480 0.90 26.66 17.14
C LEU A 480 2.23 26.79 17.89
N SER A 481 3.27 26.18 17.36
CA SER A 481 4.63 26.35 17.85
C SER A 481 5.21 27.68 17.37
N LEU A 482 5.78 28.44 18.31
CA LEU A 482 6.56 29.65 18.04
C LEU A 482 8.07 29.42 18.19
N SER A 483 8.51 28.15 18.18
CA SER A 483 9.93 27.81 18.25
C SER A 483 10.74 28.42 17.09
N ASN A 484 10.09 28.59 15.94
CA ASN A 484 10.59 29.32 14.79
C ASN A 484 9.64 30.47 14.46
N ALA A 485 10.18 31.59 13.98
CA ALA A 485 9.37 32.74 13.58
C ALA A 485 8.52 32.38 12.35
N ILE A 486 7.20 32.59 12.45
CA ILE A 486 6.28 32.40 11.34
C ILE A 486 6.25 33.71 10.52
N PRO A 487 6.54 33.67 9.21
CA PRO A 487 6.49 34.87 8.36
C PRO A 487 5.10 35.52 8.35
N GLU A 488 5.07 36.84 8.16
CA GLU A 488 3.82 37.57 7.89
C GLU A 488 3.14 37.02 6.62
N GLY A 489 1.80 36.98 6.64
CA GLY A 489 0.99 36.50 5.53
C GLY A 489 0.03 35.37 5.91
N ASN A 490 -0.50 34.71 4.89
CA ASN A 490 -1.49 33.64 5.02
C ASN A 490 -0.82 32.27 4.88
N HIS A 491 -1.15 31.36 5.79
CA HIS A 491 -0.62 30.01 5.83
C HIS A 491 -1.77 29.01 5.93
N LEU A 492 -1.83 28.05 5.00
CA LEU A 492 -2.85 27.00 5.04
C LEU A 492 -2.53 26.00 6.15
N LEU A 493 -3.46 25.78 7.08
CA LEU A 493 -3.35 24.72 8.10
C LEU A 493 -4.28 23.55 7.80
N VAL A 494 -5.44 23.81 7.20
CA VAL A 494 -6.43 22.79 6.81
C VAL A 494 -6.93 23.10 5.42
N ASP A 495 -6.82 22.15 4.49
CA ASP A 495 -7.29 22.28 3.12
C ASP A 495 -8.80 21.99 3.03
N VAL A 496 -9.60 22.99 3.38
CA VAL A 496 -11.07 22.92 3.40
C VAL A 496 -11.70 22.83 2.00
N ASP A 497 -10.93 23.09 0.95
CA ASP A 497 -11.42 23.00 -0.43
C ASP A 497 -11.48 21.55 -0.91
N THR A 498 -10.63 20.69 -0.36
CA THR A 498 -10.46 19.30 -0.80
C THR A 498 -10.94 18.28 0.24
N LEU A 499 -10.92 18.63 1.52
CA LEU A 499 -11.41 17.78 2.60
C LEU A 499 -12.94 17.88 2.75
N THR A 500 -13.52 16.87 3.40
CA THR A 500 -14.86 16.97 3.98
C THR A 500 -14.70 17.08 5.50
N GLU A 501 -14.46 18.29 5.97
CA GLU A 501 -14.11 18.56 7.36
C GLU A 501 -15.26 19.09 8.23
N SER A 502 -15.07 18.98 9.54
CA SER A 502 -15.93 19.56 10.56
C SER A 502 -15.10 19.95 11.77
N PHE A 503 -15.24 21.21 12.19
CA PHE A 503 -14.73 21.70 13.47
C PHE A 503 -15.83 21.51 14.51
N GLY A 504 -15.63 20.56 15.43
CA GLY A 504 -16.65 20.21 16.42
C GLY A 504 -16.58 21.08 17.67
N ASN A 505 -17.56 20.95 18.57
CA ASN A 505 -17.67 21.78 19.78
C ASN A 505 -16.47 21.67 20.75
N GLY A 506 -15.66 20.62 20.63
CA GLY A 506 -14.44 20.46 21.42
C GLY A 506 -13.22 21.19 20.84
N PHE A 507 -13.31 21.66 19.59
CA PHE A 507 -12.20 22.26 18.89
C PHE A 507 -11.67 23.48 19.63
N SER A 508 -10.34 23.58 19.68
CA SER A 508 -9.66 24.74 20.25
C SER A 508 -8.36 25.04 19.52
N PHE A 509 -7.98 26.31 19.49
CA PHE A 509 -6.72 26.77 18.91
C PHE A 509 -5.89 27.49 19.98
N GLY A 510 -4.59 27.19 20.06
CA GLY A 510 -3.72 27.71 21.12
C GLY A 510 -2.25 27.73 20.71
N PHE A 511 -1.43 28.44 21.49
CA PHE A 511 0.03 28.34 21.38
C PHE A 511 0.55 27.10 22.10
N ASP A 512 1.61 26.51 21.56
CA ASP A 512 2.37 25.51 22.30
C ASP A 512 3.03 26.18 23.52
N GLY A 513 2.65 25.75 24.72
CA GLY A 513 2.96 26.46 25.98
C GLY A 513 1.74 27.03 26.73
N GLY A 514 0.54 26.93 26.17
CA GLY A 514 -0.72 26.98 26.94
C GLY A 514 -1.49 28.30 26.91
N ALA A 515 -1.01 29.34 26.22
CA ALA A 515 -1.83 30.52 25.96
C ALA A 515 -2.88 30.20 24.86
N THR A 516 -4.16 30.43 25.14
CA THR A 516 -5.26 30.10 24.23
C THR A 516 -5.65 31.29 23.36
N PHE A 517 -6.13 31.00 22.15
CA PHE A 517 -6.76 32.00 21.31
C PHE A 517 -8.18 32.29 21.82
N SER A 518 -8.70 33.48 21.51
CA SER A 518 -10.11 33.83 21.74
C SER A 518 -10.90 33.59 20.45
N GLN A 519 -11.98 32.81 20.55
CA GLN A 519 -12.86 32.52 19.43
C GLN A 519 -13.99 33.57 19.32
N ASN A 520 -14.23 34.06 18.11
CA ASN A 520 -15.42 34.81 17.74
C ASN A 520 -16.00 34.22 16.45
N ALA A 521 -17.15 33.56 16.55
CA ALA A 521 -17.70 32.73 15.48
C ALA A 521 -16.66 31.68 15.00
N THR A 522 -16.30 31.66 13.72
CA THR A 522 -15.33 30.72 13.13
C THR A 522 -13.88 31.20 13.25
N VAL A 523 -13.63 32.39 13.82
CA VAL A 523 -12.31 33.03 13.81
C VAL A 523 -11.69 32.98 15.20
N TRP A 524 -10.50 32.40 15.29
CA TRP A 524 -9.66 32.35 16.48
C TRP A 524 -8.58 33.41 16.39
N THR A 525 -8.48 34.27 17.41
CA THR A 525 -7.46 35.33 17.47
C THR A 525 -6.54 35.19 18.67
N GLY A 526 -5.25 35.42 18.47
CA GLY A 526 -4.23 35.36 19.50
C GLY A 526 -3.08 36.31 19.19
N ALA A 527 -2.32 36.72 20.21
CA ALA A 527 -1.14 37.57 20.03
C ALA A 527 0.01 37.08 20.89
N SER A 528 1.22 37.12 20.33
CA SER A 528 2.45 36.76 21.04
C SER A 528 3.64 37.52 20.45
N GLY A 529 4.52 38.04 21.30
CA GLY A 529 5.74 38.74 20.84
C GLY A 529 5.50 39.97 19.98
N GLY A 530 4.31 40.61 20.08
CA GLY A 530 3.91 41.73 19.24
C GLY A 530 3.28 41.32 17.90
N THR A 531 3.30 40.04 17.53
CA THR A 531 2.65 39.50 16.33
C THR A 531 1.22 39.08 16.65
N SER A 532 0.29 39.38 15.75
CA SER A 532 -1.11 38.93 15.84
C SER A 532 -1.34 37.76 14.89
N TYR A 533 -2.13 36.79 15.35
CA TYR A 533 -2.44 35.54 14.68
C TYR A 533 -3.96 35.39 14.60
N SER A 534 -4.48 35.01 13.44
CA SER A 534 -5.91 34.80 13.20
C SER A 534 -6.12 33.52 12.39
N PHE A 535 -6.77 32.51 12.96
CA PHE A 535 -7.15 31.28 12.25
C PHE A 535 -8.65 31.29 11.96
N ASP A 536 -9.05 31.08 10.70
CA ASP A 536 -10.45 31.00 10.29
C ASP A 536 -10.81 29.54 9.94
N GLU A 537 -11.75 28.95 10.68
CA GLU A 537 -12.23 27.59 10.44
C GLU A 537 -12.89 27.43 9.06
N SER A 538 -13.48 28.49 8.51
CA SER A 538 -14.19 28.42 7.22
C SER A 538 -13.26 28.37 6.01
N THR A 539 -12.01 28.80 6.17
CA THR A 539 -11.00 28.79 5.10
C THR A 539 -9.81 27.88 5.44
N GLY A 540 -9.68 27.45 6.70
CA GLY A 540 -8.53 26.70 7.20
C GLY A 540 -7.19 27.47 7.16
N ILE A 541 -7.24 28.81 7.07
CA ILE A 541 -6.06 29.67 6.92
C ILE A 541 -5.69 30.32 8.26
N LEU A 542 -4.40 30.32 8.58
CA LEU A 542 -3.78 31.16 9.60
C LEU A 542 -3.20 32.41 8.95
N SER A 543 -3.75 33.57 9.29
CA SER A 543 -3.19 34.88 8.96
C SER A 543 -2.28 35.37 10.10
N VAL A 544 -1.07 35.77 9.73
CA VAL A 544 -0.07 36.34 10.64
C VAL A 544 0.17 37.79 10.23
N SER A 545 0.01 38.72 11.15
CA SER A 545 0.24 40.15 10.91
C SER A 545 1.17 40.72 11.98
N ILE A 546 2.16 41.49 11.55
CA ILE A 546 3.10 42.17 12.45
C ILE A 546 2.72 43.65 12.43
N PRO A 547 2.16 44.23 13.52
CA PRO A 547 1.84 45.64 13.58
C PRO A 547 3.09 46.46 13.23
N GLU A 548 2.98 47.33 12.23
CA GLU A 548 4.06 48.26 11.93
C GLU A 548 4.37 49.05 13.21
N PRO A 549 5.64 49.15 13.65
CA PRO A 549 5.98 49.96 14.80
C PRO A 549 5.52 51.38 14.50
N THR A 550 4.59 51.90 15.30
CA THR A 550 3.92 53.20 15.13
C THR A 550 4.88 54.38 15.34
N GLY A 551 6.01 54.44 14.64
CA GLY A 551 7.20 55.18 15.04
C GLY A 551 8.14 55.62 13.92
N LEU A 552 7.61 56.07 12.77
CA LEU A 552 8.37 56.92 11.83
C LEU A 552 8.05 58.43 11.99
N VAL A 553 7.61 58.84 13.18
CA VAL A 553 7.38 60.26 13.50
C VAL A 553 8.63 61.05 13.96
N PRO A 554 9.82 60.51 14.33
CA PRO A 554 10.89 61.38 14.84
C PRO A 554 11.75 62.04 13.75
N LEU A 555 11.64 61.69 12.46
CA LEU A 555 12.52 62.30 11.43
C LEU A 555 12.04 63.70 10.97
N LEU A 556 10.75 64.00 11.07
CA LEU A 556 10.19 65.30 10.67
C LEU A 556 10.32 66.38 11.77
N THR A 557 10.35 66.00 13.05
CA THR A 557 10.62 66.95 14.14
C THR A 557 12.11 67.30 14.28
N GLY A 558 13.01 66.39 13.89
CA GLY A 558 14.46 66.66 13.84
C GLY A 558 14.88 67.67 12.76
N LEU A 559 14.22 67.66 11.60
CA LEU A 559 14.48 68.63 10.51
C LEU A 559 13.94 70.03 10.80
N ALA A 560 12.85 70.16 11.57
CA ALA A 560 12.34 71.46 12.00
C ALA A 560 13.30 72.19 12.97
N PHE A 561 13.99 71.46 13.86
CA PHE A 561 14.95 72.04 14.81
C PHE A 561 16.31 72.43 14.20
N LEU A 562 16.67 71.86 13.04
CA LEU A 562 17.89 72.24 12.31
C LEU A 562 17.73 73.48 11.41
N SER A 563 16.49 73.93 11.15
CA SER A 563 16.23 75.12 10.34
C SER A 563 16.17 76.44 11.12
N THR A 564 16.08 76.41 12.46
CA THR A 564 15.99 77.63 13.30
C THR A 564 17.31 78.10 13.91
N ARG A 565 18.43 77.37 13.74
CA ARG A 565 19.74 77.74 14.34
C ARG A 565 20.74 78.42 13.41
N ARG A 566 20.28 79.05 12.31
CA ARG A 566 21.16 79.75 11.36
C ARG A 566 20.65 81.13 10.95
N ARG A 567 20.36 82.00 11.93
CA ARG A 567 20.19 83.45 11.69
C ARG A 567 20.37 84.30 12.97
N GLN A 568 21.57 84.28 13.56
CA GLN A 568 22.06 85.45 14.30
C GLN A 568 23.56 85.62 14.03
N GLY A 569 23.87 86.60 13.18
CA GLY A 569 25.22 86.97 12.82
C GLY A 569 25.24 88.24 11.99
N SER A 570 25.54 89.35 12.67
CA SER A 570 26.18 90.57 12.15
C SER A 570 25.29 91.68 11.56
N ALA A 571 25.12 92.73 12.36
CA ALA A 571 25.02 94.10 11.86
C ALA A 571 25.99 95.01 12.64
N LYS A 572 26.86 95.66 11.85
CA LYS A 572 27.93 96.61 12.17
C LYS A 572 27.44 97.81 13.01
N SER A 573 28.33 98.35 13.84
CA SER A 573 28.35 99.77 14.21
C SER A 573 29.73 100.34 13.91
N LEU A 574 29.76 101.34 13.03
CA LEU A 574 30.89 102.23 12.72
C LEU A 574 30.54 103.59 13.33
N ARG A 575 31.29 104.01 14.35
CA ARG A 575 31.85 105.37 14.52
C ARG A 575 32.74 105.43 15.73
#